data_AF-A0A441JP74-F1
#
_entry.id   AF-A0A441JP74-F1
#
_cell.length_a   1.000
_cell.length_b   1.000
_cell.length_c   1.000
_cell.angle_alpha   90.00
_cell.angle_beta   90.00
_cell.angle_gamma   90.00
#
_symmetry.space_group_name_H-M   'P 1'
#
loop_
_entity.id
_entity.type
_entity.pdbx_description
1 polymer ?
#
loop_
_entity_poly.entity_id
_entity_poly.type
_entity_poly.pdbx_seq_one_letter_code
_entity_poly.pdbx_strand_id
1 'polypeptide(L)'
;MTVAKIENSDARSNFNRRMLFRAAGLAALAGLAACATVLPTGEGAGVSASAVGTLAGIRASAGLVPLLPDPQLEQAALQQSGYMARGGRMTHTTGWGKGFASRVKGNGISGAAAENIAEGRFDQQKLFDIWMHSAGHRRNMLDPRFTRFGLAYVRDGRDSSLRYWSLVLGR
;
A
#
# COMPACT_ATOMS: atom_id res chain seq x y z
N MET A 1 -89.19 9.65 4.38
CA MET A 1 -89.01 8.23 4.73
C MET A 1 -87.69 8.11 5.48
N THR A 2 -87.78 7.76 6.75
CA THR A 2 -86.71 7.83 7.74
C THR A 2 -86.51 6.43 8.30
N VAL A 3 -85.25 5.99 8.36
CA VAL A 3 -84.62 5.00 9.26
C VAL A 3 -85.31 3.63 9.47
N ALA A 4 -84.57 2.57 9.15
CA ALA A 4 -84.48 1.36 9.96
C ALA A 4 -83.00 0.95 10.08
N LYS A 5 -82.67 0.39 11.24
CA LYS A 5 -81.35 0.22 11.86
C LYS A 5 -81.12 -1.30 12.10
N ILE A 6 -79.88 -1.69 12.47
CA ILE A 6 -79.51 -2.91 13.26
C ILE A 6 -79.31 -4.20 12.41
N GLU A 7 -78.25 -5.03 12.50
CA GLU A 7 -77.01 -5.15 13.30
C GLU A 7 -76.11 -6.28 12.73
N ASN A 8 -74.81 -6.29 13.13
CA ASN A 8 -73.88 -7.42 13.44
C ASN A 8 -73.84 -8.71 12.58
N SER A 9 -72.73 -9.43 12.37
CA SER A 9 -71.47 -9.61 13.12
C SER A 9 -70.47 -10.43 12.26
N ASP A 10 -69.26 -10.63 12.82
CA ASP A 10 -68.29 -11.71 12.51
C ASP A 10 -67.32 -11.44 11.34
N ALA A 11 -66.01 -11.70 11.41
CA ALA A 11 -65.21 -12.45 12.36
C ALA A 11 -63.77 -11.92 12.36
N ARG A 12 -63.10 -12.18 13.47
CA ARG A 12 -61.73 -11.79 13.82
C ARG A 12 -60.69 -12.53 12.99
N SER A 13 -59.59 -11.82 12.73
CA SER A 13 -58.20 -12.21 12.98
C SER A 13 -57.62 -13.53 12.43
N ASN A 14 -56.37 -13.39 11.97
CA ASN A 14 -55.29 -14.39 11.91
C ASN A 14 -55.08 -15.06 10.55
N PHE A 15 -54.54 -14.30 9.60
CA PHE A 15 -53.81 -14.94 8.51
C PHE A 15 -52.47 -15.47 9.05
N ASN A 16 -52.41 -16.80 9.12
CA ASN A 16 -51.38 -17.61 9.73
C ASN A 16 -50.01 -17.43 9.06
N ARG A 17 -49.00 -17.08 9.87
CA ARG A 17 -47.55 -16.96 9.55
C ARG A 17 -46.87 -18.32 9.25
N ARG A 18 -47.59 -19.30 8.72
CA ARG A 18 -47.10 -20.68 8.57
C ARG A 18 -47.72 -21.40 7.37
N MET A 19 -47.38 -21.00 6.14
CA MET A 19 -47.41 -21.88 4.95
C MET A 19 -47.08 -21.10 3.66
N LEU A 20 -45.88 -20.54 3.54
CA LEU A 20 -45.27 -20.25 2.23
C LEU A 20 -43.78 -20.66 2.25
N PHE A 21 -43.50 -21.82 2.86
CA PHE A 21 -42.26 -22.57 2.61
C PHE A 21 -42.57 -23.60 1.54
N ARG A 22 -42.07 -23.36 0.31
CA ARG A 22 -41.70 -24.32 -0.76
C ARG A 22 -41.90 -23.69 -2.13
N ALA A 23 -40.91 -22.91 -2.59
CA ALA A 23 -40.50 -22.75 -4.00
C ALA A 23 -39.56 -21.54 -4.13
N ALA A 24 -38.31 -21.71 -3.73
CA ALA A 24 -37.20 -20.85 -4.17
C ALA A 24 -35.90 -21.63 -3.97
N GLY A 25 -35.76 -22.73 -4.70
CA GLY A 25 -34.54 -23.51 -4.76
C GLY A 25 -33.50 -22.82 -5.63
N LEU A 26 -32.26 -22.81 -5.14
CA LEU A 26 -31.01 -22.57 -5.87
C LEU A 26 -30.86 -21.23 -6.60
N ALA A 27 -30.52 -20.18 -5.85
CA ALA A 27 -29.55 -19.18 -6.31
C ALA A 27 -29.04 -18.34 -5.12
N ALA A 28 -27.77 -17.93 -5.18
CA ALA A 28 -27.07 -17.00 -4.30
C ALA A 28 -26.36 -17.57 -3.05
N LEU A 29 -25.63 -18.68 -3.21
CA LEU A 29 -24.39 -18.94 -2.47
C LEU A 29 -23.20 -18.47 -3.33
N ALA A 30 -22.90 -17.16 -3.33
CA ALA A 30 -21.62 -16.61 -3.82
C ALA A 30 -21.51 -15.10 -3.51
N GLY A 31 -21.66 -14.72 -2.24
CA GLY A 31 -21.22 -13.40 -1.78
C GLY A 31 -19.72 -13.42 -1.55
N LEU A 32 -18.96 -13.22 -2.62
CA LEU A 32 -17.50 -13.18 -2.67
C LEU A 32 -16.91 -12.37 -1.50
N ALA A 33 -16.10 -13.03 -0.68
CA ALA A 33 -15.07 -12.41 0.13
C ALA A 33 -14.00 -11.79 -0.80
N ALA A 34 -14.31 -10.65 -1.42
CA ALA A 34 -13.33 -9.83 -2.09
C ALA A 34 -12.71 -8.86 -1.06
N CYS A 35 -11.92 -9.41 -0.13
CA CYS A 35 -10.79 -8.64 0.38
C CYS A 35 -9.75 -8.57 -0.75
N ALA A 36 -10.09 -7.84 -1.82
CA ALA A 36 -9.07 -7.34 -2.71
C ALA A 36 -8.26 -6.36 -1.86
N THR A 37 -7.13 -6.82 -1.35
CA THR A 37 -6.06 -5.90 -0.99
C THR A 37 -5.76 -5.16 -2.28
N VAL A 38 -6.30 -3.95 -2.39
CA VAL A 38 -5.89 -3.00 -3.43
C VAL A 38 -4.41 -2.78 -3.17
N LEU A 39 -3.57 -3.59 -3.80
CA LEU A 39 -2.15 -3.31 -3.88
C LEU A 39 -2.11 -1.92 -4.51
N PRO A 40 -1.49 -0.93 -3.85
CA PRO A 40 -1.37 0.38 -4.46
C PRO A 40 -0.48 0.21 -5.69
N THR A 41 -1.09 0.05 -6.86
CA THR A 41 -0.43 0.12 -8.16
C THR A 41 -0.14 1.59 -8.41
N GLY A 42 0.79 2.16 -7.66
CA GLY A 42 1.34 3.47 -7.97
C GLY A 42 2.06 3.39 -9.31
N GLU A 43 2.00 4.47 -10.09
CA GLU A 43 2.79 4.68 -11.33
C GLU A 43 4.32 4.50 -11.16
N GLY A 44 4.80 4.35 -9.92
CA GLY A 44 6.21 4.11 -9.58
C GLY A 44 6.51 2.68 -9.13
N ALA A 45 5.82 1.65 -9.63
CA ALA A 45 6.30 0.27 -9.56
C ALA A 45 7.30 0.00 -10.71
N GLY A 46 8.38 -0.76 -10.45
CA GLY A 46 9.39 -1.10 -11.44
C GLY A 46 10.50 -0.06 -11.65
N VAL A 47 10.52 1.03 -10.87
CA VAL A 47 11.56 2.07 -10.95
C VAL A 47 12.93 1.55 -10.53
N SER A 48 12.97 0.44 -9.77
CA SER A 48 14.22 -0.21 -9.37
C SER A 48 15.12 -0.51 -10.56
N ALA A 49 14.57 -0.97 -11.70
CA ALA A 49 15.33 -1.26 -12.90
C ALA A 49 16.08 -0.02 -13.43
N SER A 50 15.41 1.14 -13.46
CA SER A 50 16.02 2.40 -13.91
C SER A 50 17.03 2.99 -12.91
N ALA A 51 17.03 2.53 -11.66
CA ALA A 51 17.95 2.97 -10.61
C ALA A 51 19.25 2.17 -10.53
N VAL A 52 19.31 0.99 -11.16
CA VAL A 52 20.48 0.09 -11.10
C VAL A 52 21.77 0.82 -11.48
N GLY A 53 21.80 1.51 -12.63
CA GLY A 53 22.99 2.20 -13.09
C GLY A 53 23.44 3.33 -12.16
N THR A 54 22.50 4.10 -11.61
CA THR A 54 22.81 5.21 -10.69
C THR A 54 23.37 4.69 -9.36
N LEU A 55 22.73 3.68 -8.76
CA LEU A 55 23.20 3.08 -7.51
C LEU A 55 24.52 2.34 -7.68
N ALA A 56 24.72 1.66 -8.82
CA ALA A 56 25.99 1.03 -9.16
C ALA A 56 27.12 2.07 -9.24
N GLY A 57 26.90 3.20 -9.91
CA GLY A 57 27.89 4.29 -9.97
C GLY A 57 28.20 4.89 -8.59
N ILE A 58 27.16 5.16 -7.78
CA ILE A 58 27.31 5.64 -6.40
C ILE A 58 28.17 4.68 -5.58
N ARG A 59 27.89 3.38 -5.65
CA ARG A 59 28.61 2.37 -4.86
C ARG A 59 30.01 2.09 -5.38
N ALA A 60 30.21 2.11 -6.70
CA ALA A 60 31.53 1.99 -7.32
C ALA A 60 32.47 3.13 -6.88
N SER A 61 31.95 4.36 -6.73
CA SER A 61 32.74 5.50 -6.20
C SER A 61 33.24 5.30 -4.77
N ALA A 62 32.66 4.35 -4.04
CA ALA A 62 33.05 3.94 -2.70
C ALA A 62 33.73 2.56 -2.65
N GLY A 63 34.08 1.97 -3.80
CA GLY A 63 34.70 0.64 -3.88
C GLY A 63 33.75 -0.51 -3.51
N LEU A 64 32.44 -0.30 -3.59
CA LEU A 64 31.42 -1.28 -3.22
C LEU A 64 30.80 -1.95 -4.45
N VAL A 65 30.40 -3.21 -4.28
CA VAL A 65 29.66 -3.96 -5.31
C VAL A 65 28.27 -3.37 -5.55
N PRO A 66 27.72 -3.47 -6.77
CA PRO A 66 26.36 -3.04 -7.08
C PRO A 66 25.30 -3.76 -6.22
N LEU A 67 24.18 -3.08 -5.96
CA LEU A 67 23.00 -3.70 -5.37
C LEU A 67 22.14 -4.34 -6.46
N LEU A 68 21.52 -5.47 -6.16
CA LEU A 68 20.58 -6.15 -7.05
C LEU A 68 19.14 -5.69 -6.77
N PRO A 69 18.33 -5.37 -7.80
CA PRO A 69 16.92 -5.07 -7.59
C PRO A 69 16.18 -6.31 -7.08
N ASP A 70 15.32 -6.12 -6.08
CA ASP A 70 14.55 -7.18 -5.43
C ASP A 70 13.06 -6.80 -5.38
N PRO A 71 12.16 -7.62 -5.97
CA PRO A 71 10.72 -7.33 -5.99
C PRO A 71 10.07 -7.23 -4.61
N GLN A 72 10.55 -7.95 -3.60
CA GLN A 72 10.01 -7.88 -2.23
C GLN A 72 10.38 -6.56 -1.57
N LEU A 73 11.61 -6.08 -1.77
CA LEU A 73 12.05 -4.76 -1.29
C LEU A 73 11.30 -3.65 -2.03
N GLU A 74 11.06 -3.80 -3.33
CA GLU A 74 10.29 -2.82 -4.12
C GLU A 74 8.84 -2.75 -3.67
N GLN A 75 8.21 -3.89 -3.37
CA GLN A 75 6.87 -3.94 -2.81
C GLN A 75 6.79 -3.25 -1.44
N ALA A 76 7.82 -3.44 -0.59
CA ALA A 76 7.91 -2.73 0.70
C ALA A 76 8.09 -1.21 0.51
N ALA A 77 8.91 -0.79 -0.46
CA ALA A 77 9.07 0.61 -0.82
C ALA A 77 7.74 1.23 -1.31
N LEU A 78 7.01 0.51 -2.17
CA LEU A 78 5.73 0.97 -2.72
C LEU A 78 4.66 1.12 -1.64
N GLN A 79 4.60 0.21 -0.67
CA GLN A 79 3.72 0.33 0.49
C GLN A 79 4.03 1.58 1.32
N GLN A 80 5.31 1.88 1.54
CA GLN A 80 5.75 3.08 2.25
C GLN A 80 5.38 4.36 1.48
N SER A 81 5.74 4.43 0.20
CA SER A 81 5.43 5.58 -0.66
C SER A 81 3.93 5.83 -0.73
N GLY A 82 3.12 4.78 -0.85
CA GLY A 82 1.65 4.88 -0.83
C GLY A 82 1.09 5.32 0.52
N TYR A 83 1.74 4.95 1.64
CA TYR A 83 1.35 5.45 2.96
C TYR A 83 1.58 6.95 3.07
N MET A 84 2.76 7.42 2.68
CA MET A 84 3.10 8.85 2.73
C MET A 84 2.18 9.67 1.83
N ALA A 85 1.90 9.18 0.61
CA ALA A 85 0.99 9.84 -0.32
C ALA A 85 -0.44 9.96 0.20
N ARG A 86 -0.99 8.90 0.83
CA ARG A 86 -2.31 8.97 1.46
C ARG A 86 -2.35 9.91 2.67
N GLY A 87 -1.23 9.98 3.41
CA GLY A 87 -1.11 10.82 4.59
C GLY A 87 -0.77 12.28 4.30
N GLY A 88 -0.40 12.62 3.06
CA GLY A 88 0.06 13.95 2.69
C GLY A 88 1.32 14.38 3.45
N ARG A 89 2.17 13.43 3.88
CA ARG A 89 3.36 13.72 4.70
C ARG A 89 4.44 12.65 4.58
N MET A 90 5.69 13.08 4.57
CA MET A 90 6.86 12.21 4.76
C MET A 90 6.99 11.73 6.23
N THR A 91 6.99 10.40 6.46
CA THR A 91 7.17 9.80 7.79
C THR A 91 7.61 8.34 7.69
N HIS A 92 8.55 7.90 8.52
CA HIS A 92 8.95 6.48 8.60
C HIS A 92 7.94 5.60 9.36
N THR A 93 7.09 6.20 10.19
CA THR A 93 6.07 5.48 10.98
C THR A 93 4.74 5.52 10.25
N THR A 94 4.15 4.34 10.02
CA THR A 94 2.88 4.17 9.29
C THR A 94 1.64 3.99 10.19
N GLY A 95 1.79 4.22 11.50
CA GLY A 95 0.74 4.09 12.50
C GLY A 95 1.26 3.48 13.80
N TRP A 96 0.39 3.28 14.79
CA TRP A 96 0.77 2.71 16.08
C TRP A 96 1.20 1.24 15.91
N GLY A 97 2.44 0.92 16.30
CA GLY A 97 3.05 -0.42 16.10
C GLY A 97 3.37 -0.78 14.64
N LYS A 98 3.02 0.06 13.66
CA LYS A 98 3.24 -0.17 12.23
C LYS A 98 4.34 0.76 11.73
N GLY A 99 5.60 0.37 11.94
CA GLY A 99 6.78 1.07 11.41
C GLY A 99 7.51 0.27 10.34
N PHE A 100 8.67 0.76 9.93
CA PHE A 100 9.58 0.09 9.00
C PHE A 100 9.79 -1.40 9.31
N ALA A 101 10.10 -1.76 10.56
CA ALA A 101 10.35 -3.15 10.95
C ALA A 101 9.15 -4.09 10.72
N SER A 102 7.92 -3.61 10.98
CA SER A 102 6.71 -4.38 10.72
C SER A 102 6.49 -4.60 9.23
N ARG A 103 6.77 -3.59 8.40
CA ARG A 103 6.67 -3.68 6.94
C ARG A 103 7.71 -4.62 6.34
N VAL A 104 8.96 -4.53 6.78
CA VAL A 104 10.05 -5.44 6.36
C VAL A 104 9.66 -6.89 6.67
N LYS A 105 9.24 -7.17 7.92
CA LYS A 105 8.78 -8.50 8.32
C LYS A 105 7.55 -8.97 7.53
N GLY A 106 6.59 -8.07 7.30
CA GLY A 106 5.35 -8.38 6.58
C GLY A 106 5.54 -8.73 5.11
N ASN A 107 6.63 -8.26 4.47
CA ASN A 107 7.00 -8.61 3.10
C ASN A 107 7.98 -9.80 3.03
N GLY A 108 8.22 -10.50 4.15
CA GLY A 108 9.12 -11.66 4.19
C GLY A 108 10.60 -11.31 4.10
N ILE A 109 10.97 -10.03 4.25
CA ILE A 109 12.36 -9.58 4.23
C ILE A 109 12.99 -9.93 5.57
N SER A 110 14.08 -10.69 5.53
CA SER A 110 14.83 -11.12 6.70
C SER A 110 16.22 -10.49 6.75
N GLY A 111 16.83 -10.46 7.94
CA GLY A 111 18.16 -9.90 8.13
C GLY A 111 18.19 -8.37 8.24
N ALA A 112 19.36 -7.79 7.98
CA ALA A 112 19.55 -6.35 8.04
C ALA A 112 18.76 -5.64 6.93
N ALA A 113 18.05 -4.58 7.29
CA ALA A 113 17.34 -3.73 6.35
C ALA A 113 17.47 -2.25 6.74
N ALA A 114 17.40 -1.36 5.75
CA ALA A 114 17.36 0.09 5.95
C ALA A 114 16.40 0.76 4.97
N GLU A 115 16.05 2.01 5.26
CA GLU A 115 15.15 2.82 4.45
C GLU A 115 15.65 4.24 4.29
N ASN A 116 15.55 4.76 3.06
CA ASN A 116 15.56 6.19 2.78
C ASN A 116 14.17 6.59 2.28
N ILE A 117 13.67 7.74 2.71
CA ILE A 117 12.45 8.35 2.17
C ILE A 117 12.75 9.77 1.70
N ALA A 118 11.95 10.25 0.75
CA ALA A 118 11.97 11.64 0.34
C ALA A 118 10.59 12.05 -0.17
N GLU A 119 10.32 13.35 -0.15
CA GLU A 119 9.13 13.95 -0.74
C GLU A 119 9.57 15.18 -1.54
N GLY A 120 9.04 15.35 -2.75
CA GLY A 120 9.24 16.57 -3.51
C GLY A 120 8.95 16.45 -5.01
N ARG A 121 9.14 17.58 -5.70
CA ARG A 121 8.89 17.76 -7.14
C ARG A 121 10.19 17.58 -7.93
N PHE A 122 10.71 16.37 -7.89
CA PHE A 122 11.98 16.04 -8.53
C PHE A 122 11.97 14.64 -9.15
N ASP A 123 12.90 14.42 -10.06
CA ASP A 123 13.13 13.13 -10.71
C ASP A 123 14.08 12.23 -9.88
N GLN A 124 14.37 11.05 -10.41
CA GLN A 124 15.23 10.07 -9.77
C GLN A 124 16.69 10.54 -9.66
N GLN A 125 17.21 11.28 -10.64
CA GLN A 125 18.59 11.76 -10.59
C GLN A 125 18.76 12.74 -9.43
N LYS A 126 17.84 13.70 -9.32
CA LYS A 126 17.86 14.67 -8.23
C LYS A 126 17.55 14.03 -6.87
N LEU A 127 16.72 12.98 -6.82
CA LEU A 127 16.50 12.19 -5.62
C LEU A 127 17.81 11.61 -5.05
N PHE A 128 18.60 10.94 -5.90
CA PHE A 128 19.87 10.35 -5.47
C PHE A 128 20.90 11.41 -5.06
N ASP A 129 20.93 12.55 -5.76
CA ASP A 129 21.74 13.71 -5.36
C ASP A 129 21.38 14.19 -3.94
N ILE A 130 20.09 14.39 -3.65
CA ILE A 130 19.60 14.78 -2.32
C ILE A 130 20.01 13.76 -1.26
N TRP A 131 19.84 12.46 -1.53
CA TRP A 131 20.23 11.42 -0.59
C TRP A 131 21.74 11.32 -0.39
N MET A 132 22.56 11.55 -1.42
CA MET A 132 24.02 11.55 -1.29
C MET A 132 24.56 12.75 -0.49
N HIS A 133 23.81 13.84 -0.42
CA HIS A 133 24.11 15.02 0.40
C HIS A 133 23.56 14.94 1.84
N SER A 134 22.79 13.90 2.18
CA SER A 134 22.34 13.64 3.55
C SER A 134 23.15 12.52 4.18
N ALA A 135 23.85 12.81 5.30
CA ALA A 135 24.72 11.84 5.96
C ALA A 135 23.99 10.52 6.31
N GLY A 136 22.75 10.60 6.81
CA GLY A 136 21.95 9.42 7.15
C GLY A 136 21.57 8.57 5.92
N HIS A 137 21.11 9.22 4.86
CA HIS A 137 20.70 8.54 3.63
C HIS A 137 21.89 7.96 2.86
N ARG A 138 22.98 8.72 2.76
CA ARG A 138 24.25 8.29 2.17
C ARG A 138 24.80 7.06 2.88
N ARG A 139 24.79 7.06 4.23
CA ARG A 139 25.25 5.91 5.02
C ARG A 139 24.50 4.64 4.66
N ASN A 140 23.18 4.71 4.46
CA ASN A 140 22.39 3.54 4.07
C ASN A 140 22.79 3.03 2.67
N MET A 141 22.91 3.91 1.66
CA MET A 141 23.27 3.50 0.29
C MET A 141 24.69 2.96 0.16
N LEU A 142 25.60 3.38 1.04
CA LEU A 142 27.00 2.96 1.07
C LEU A 142 27.32 1.94 2.17
N ASP A 143 26.30 1.34 2.80
CA ASP A 143 26.53 0.28 3.76
C ASP A 143 26.91 -1.02 3.01
N PRO A 144 28.07 -1.63 3.30
CA PRO A 144 28.52 -2.85 2.64
C PRO A 144 27.68 -4.08 3.01
N ARG A 145 26.85 -4.03 4.07
CA ARG A 145 26.01 -5.14 4.49
C ARG A 145 24.84 -5.40 3.55
N PHE A 146 24.43 -4.41 2.75
CA PHE A 146 23.33 -4.53 1.81
C PHE A 146 23.80 -5.01 0.45
N THR A 147 23.05 -5.94 -0.13
CA THR A 147 23.31 -6.52 -1.45
C THR A 147 22.10 -6.36 -2.39
N ARG A 148 20.93 -6.02 -1.84
CA ARG A 148 19.66 -5.90 -2.56
C ARG A 148 18.98 -4.57 -2.27
N PHE A 149 18.16 -4.10 -3.20
CA PHE A 149 17.36 -2.89 -3.02
C PHE A 149 16.01 -2.96 -3.73
N GLY A 150 15.09 -2.10 -3.31
CA GLY A 150 13.88 -1.76 -4.05
C GLY A 150 13.59 -0.28 -3.93
N LEU A 151 13.24 0.35 -5.04
CA LEU A 151 12.91 1.78 -5.13
C LEU A 151 11.51 1.94 -5.70
N ALA A 152 10.68 2.76 -5.06
CA ALA A 152 9.35 3.07 -5.54
C ALA A 152 8.93 4.49 -5.22
N TYR A 153 7.97 5.02 -5.99
CA TYR A 153 7.29 6.27 -5.64
C TYR A 153 5.77 6.18 -5.85
N VAL A 154 5.05 7.06 -5.15
CA VAL A 154 3.64 7.34 -5.39
C VAL A 154 3.45 8.85 -5.47
N ARG A 155 2.67 9.32 -6.44
CA ARG A 155 2.35 10.74 -6.58
C ARG A 155 1.33 11.18 -5.55
N ASP A 156 1.38 12.43 -5.16
CA ASP A 156 0.33 13.03 -4.35
C ASP A 156 -0.99 13.07 -5.15
N GLY A 157 -2.11 12.82 -4.48
CA GLY A 157 -3.42 12.78 -5.13
C GLY A 157 -3.97 14.15 -5.52
N ARG A 158 -3.45 15.23 -4.93
CA ARG A 158 -3.84 16.62 -5.20
C ARG A 158 -2.85 17.33 -6.12
N ASP A 159 -1.58 16.94 -6.06
CA ASP A 159 -0.52 17.47 -6.92
C ASP A 159 0.29 16.34 -7.55
N SER A 160 -0.01 15.99 -8.80
CA SER A 160 0.69 14.91 -9.51
C SER A 160 2.19 15.19 -9.74
N SER A 161 2.66 16.43 -9.61
CA SER A 161 4.08 16.78 -9.68
C SER A 161 4.84 16.42 -8.40
N LEU A 162 4.14 16.31 -7.27
CA LEU A 162 4.69 15.90 -5.99
C LEU A 162 4.76 14.37 -5.92
N ARG A 163 5.92 13.85 -5.54
CA ARG A 163 6.16 12.41 -5.37
C ARG A 163 6.67 12.12 -3.98
N TYR A 164 6.20 11.00 -3.42
CA TYR A 164 6.73 10.38 -2.21
C TYR A 164 7.55 9.17 -2.62
N TRP A 165 8.83 9.20 -2.27
CA TRP A 165 9.83 8.19 -2.63
C TRP A 165 10.22 7.34 -1.43
N SER A 166 10.49 6.07 -1.68
CA SER A 166 11.06 5.15 -0.70
C SER A 166 12.08 4.25 -1.39
N LEU A 167 13.26 4.12 -0.78
CA LEU A 167 14.27 3.12 -1.09
C LEU A 167 14.37 2.20 0.12
N VAL A 168 14.18 0.91 -0.09
CA VAL A 168 14.37 -0.13 0.91
C VAL A 168 15.58 -0.98 0.53
N LEU A 169 16.46 -1.22 1.50
CA LEU A 169 17.70 -1.97 1.34
C LEU A 169 17.64 -3.26 2.15
N GLY A 170 18.22 -4.34 1.61
CA GLY A 170 18.26 -5.65 2.24
C GLY A 170 19.62 -6.33 2.08
N ARG A 171 19.96 -7.19 3.05
CA ARG A 171 21.11 -8.09 2.95
C ARG A 171 20.85 -9.23 1.97
#